data_AF-A0A3N0ZIS6-F1
#
_entry.id   AF-A0A3N0ZIS6-F1
#
_cell.length_a   1.000
_cell.length_b   1.000
_cell.length_c   1.000
_cell.angle_alpha   90.00
_cell.angle_beta   90.00
_cell.angle_gamma   90.00
#
_symmetry.space_group_name_H-M   'P 1'
#
loop_
_entity.id
_entity.type
_entity.pdbx_description
1 polymer ?
#
loop_
_entity_poly.entity_id
_entity_poly.type
_entity_poly.pdbx_seq_one_letter_code
_entity_poly.pdbx_strand_id
1 'polypeptide(L)'
;MVKAIKKKKSKLVLVLLWGIVVLICFGIAGIIYLGLFYHQDDSTQPEQVSKADTTKVKTDSNFIKAVTKDSTDEYLTYSNYEDFIKYDKTAGLGLQPRYTGRRINIAIVGLDSRIGTTSNHADANHILSILLDRGKIEIISVPRDTPADAGYDDSTGQNKLTVVRASRGREFYLKELARIAQLDEIHYYVEVGFSQVIGFLEFFGFKDPKSTLQLLRSRKGLGGDDFQRCYNQAQFIRQMILKNYHRVNGGLTASLLIRGGLALLSTNLTYSTVERIISQLNMFSFPRSEDDITIKIRPPMPIKYKVYDFTNQDLVDKLIEKIEHFNALHNEKDTIKIDVYHLLDKSLKLAEKDTFKFPKRVVSRLKVYYDQRAWLQIENPEQRESIRSRFESCLVSAYSKLNQIEKARQVQEELQLERELFKFGINQRK
;
A
#
# COMPACT_ATOMS: atom_id res chain seq x y z
N MET A 1 -68.30 53.40 -23.37
CA MET A 1 -67.13 52.59 -23.78
C MET A 1 -66.11 52.29 -22.65
N VAL A 2 -65.92 53.16 -21.65
CA VAL A 2 -64.88 52.98 -20.59
C VAL A 2 -65.16 51.83 -19.60
N LYS A 3 -66.42 51.49 -19.29
CA LYS A 3 -66.77 50.37 -18.38
C LYS A 3 -66.49 48.97 -18.96
N ALA A 4 -66.59 48.79 -20.28
CA ALA A 4 -66.35 47.50 -20.94
C ALA A 4 -64.85 47.14 -20.99
N ILE A 5 -63.98 48.15 -21.13
CA ILE A 5 -62.52 47.96 -21.17
C ILE A 5 -61.97 47.64 -19.78
N LYS A 6 -62.51 48.23 -18.70
CA LYS A 6 -62.14 47.87 -17.31
C LYS A 6 -62.51 46.43 -16.95
N LYS A 7 -63.68 45.94 -17.38
CA LYS A 7 -64.15 44.56 -17.08
C LYS A 7 -63.36 43.49 -17.86
N LYS A 8 -62.83 43.82 -19.04
CA LYS A 8 -62.00 42.91 -19.85
C LYS A 8 -60.56 42.83 -19.31
N LYS A 9 -60.00 43.95 -18.83
CA LYS A 9 -58.69 43.97 -18.14
C LYS A 9 -58.73 43.22 -16.79
N SER A 10 -59.82 43.31 -16.01
CA SER A 10 -59.90 42.57 -14.73
C SER A 10 -59.98 41.06 -14.92
N LYS A 11 -60.67 40.57 -15.97
CA LYS A 11 -60.69 39.14 -16.32
C LYS A 11 -59.33 38.64 -16.80
N LEU A 12 -58.60 39.43 -17.59
CA LEU A 12 -57.25 39.06 -18.05
C LEU A 12 -56.25 38.97 -16.88
N VAL A 13 -56.32 39.92 -15.95
CA VAL A 13 -55.50 39.91 -14.73
C VAL A 13 -55.85 38.72 -13.84
N LEU A 14 -57.15 38.38 -13.71
CA LEU A 14 -57.57 37.20 -12.95
C LEU A 14 -57.06 35.90 -13.57
N VAL A 15 -57.09 35.77 -14.91
CA VAL A 15 -56.59 34.60 -15.63
C VAL A 15 -55.06 34.48 -15.52
N LEU A 16 -54.33 35.60 -15.57
CA LEU A 16 -52.88 35.62 -15.33
C LEU A 16 -52.53 35.26 -13.89
N LEU A 17 -53.29 35.75 -12.91
CA LEU A 17 -53.12 35.39 -11.49
C LEU A 17 -53.37 33.90 -11.26
N TRP A 18 -54.43 33.34 -11.85
CA TRP A 18 -54.69 31.90 -11.81
C TRP A 18 -53.60 31.09 -12.52
N GLY A 19 -53.08 31.57 -13.65
CA GLY A 19 -51.95 30.93 -14.34
C GLY A 19 -50.67 30.89 -13.49
N ILE A 20 -50.37 31.98 -12.77
CA ILE A 20 -49.22 32.06 -11.86
C ILE A 20 -49.43 31.15 -10.64
N VAL A 21 -50.63 31.13 -10.06
CA VAL A 21 -50.96 30.22 -8.94
C VAL A 21 -50.85 28.76 -9.37
N VAL A 22 -51.31 28.41 -10.56
CA VAL A 22 -51.17 27.05 -11.11
C VAL A 22 -49.69 26.70 -11.35
N LEU A 23 -48.89 27.62 -11.90
CA LEU A 23 -47.43 27.42 -12.06
C LEU A 23 -46.70 27.25 -10.72
N ILE A 24 -47.07 28.01 -9.69
CA ILE A 24 -46.53 27.87 -8.34
C ILE A 24 -46.97 26.53 -7.73
N CYS A 25 -48.22 26.11 -7.92
CA CYS A 25 -48.70 24.80 -7.47
C CYS A 25 -47.99 23.65 -8.18
N PHE A 26 -47.70 23.76 -9.49
CA PHE A 26 -46.90 22.77 -10.22
C PHE A 26 -45.42 22.81 -9.83
N GLY A 27 -44.87 23.99 -9.51
CA GLY A 27 -43.51 24.13 -8.98
C GLY A 27 -43.37 23.50 -7.58
N ILE A 28 -44.34 23.74 -6.69
CA ILE A 28 -44.40 23.14 -5.34
C ILE A 28 -44.67 21.63 -5.44
N ALA A 29 -45.58 21.19 -6.30
CA ALA A 29 -45.82 19.76 -6.54
C ALA A 29 -44.58 19.10 -7.17
N GLY A 30 -43.84 19.80 -8.03
CA GLY A 30 -42.57 19.35 -8.59
C GLY A 30 -41.46 19.26 -7.53
N ILE A 31 -41.38 20.21 -6.60
CA ILE A 31 -40.46 20.19 -5.46
C ILE A 31 -40.86 19.12 -4.43
N ILE A 32 -42.15 18.86 -4.23
CA ILE A 32 -42.65 17.76 -3.38
C ILE A 32 -42.45 16.42 -4.07
N TYR A 33 -42.62 16.32 -5.39
CA TYR A 33 -42.36 15.11 -6.15
C TYR A 33 -40.86 14.80 -6.20
N LEU A 34 -40.00 15.80 -6.49
CA LEU A 34 -38.54 15.67 -6.33
C LEU A 34 -38.17 15.41 -4.87
N GLY A 35 -38.84 16.03 -3.91
CA GLY A 35 -38.62 15.85 -2.48
C GLY A 35 -39.00 14.45 -2.00
N LEU A 36 -40.06 13.85 -2.53
CA LEU A 36 -40.49 12.48 -2.25
C LEU A 36 -39.67 11.44 -3.03
N PHE A 37 -39.18 11.77 -4.23
CA PHE A 37 -38.22 10.93 -4.97
C PHE A 37 -36.78 11.03 -4.42
N TYR A 38 -36.40 12.15 -3.79
CA TYR A 38 -35.14 12.31 -3.06
C TYR A 38 -35.23 11.96 -1.56
N HIS A 39 -36.44 11.79 -1.00
CA HIS A 39 -36.64 11.21 0.35
C HIS A 39 -36.86 9.71 0.34
N GLN A 40 -36.59 9.06 -0.78
CA GLN A 40 -36.54 7.61 -0.87
C GLN A 40 -35.24 7.17 -1.54
N ASP A 41 -34.09 7.63 -0.99
CA ASP A 41 -32.82 6.89 -0.97
C ASP A 41 -31.69 7.68 -0.27
N ASP A 42 -31.90 8.11 0.99
CA ASP A 42 -30.77 8.65 1.78
C ASP A 42 -30.82 8.24 3.25
N SER A 43 -30.98 6.93 3.45
CA SER A 43 -30.54 6.25 4.67
C SER A 43 -30.05 4.83 4.36
N THR A 44 -29.13 4.69 3.41
CA THR A 44 -28.22 3.53 3.43
C THR A 44 -27.08 3.86 4.38
N GLN A 45 -27.36 3.71 5.67
CA GLN A 45 -26.32 3.18 6.54
C GLN A 45 -25.84 1.88 5.89
N PRO A 46 -24.53 1.60 5.81
CA PRO A 46 -24.11 0.23 5.53
C PRO A 46 -24.72 -0.63 6.61
N GLU A 47 -25.53 -1.61 6.20
CA GLU A 47 -26.15 -2.63 7.05
C GLU A 47 -25.26 -2.94 8.25
N GLN A 48 -25.67 -2.44 9.42
CA GLN A 48 -25.35 -3.16 10.64
C GLN A 48 -26.18 -4.43 10.58
N VAL A 49 -25.51 -5.55 10.33
CA VAL A 49 -26.08 -6.87 10.55
C VAL A 49 -26.51 -6.96 12.01
N SER A 50 -27.80 -6.80 12.28
CA SER A 50 -28.42 -7.26 13.51
C SER A 50 -29.77 -7.90 13.25
N LYS A 51 -29.73 -9.24 13.28
CA LYS A 51 -30.74 -10.19 13.76
C LYS A 51 -32.06 -10.26 12.99
N ALA A 52 -32.17 -11.22 12.07
CA ALA A 52 -32.64 -12.57 12.39
C ALA A 52 -32.79 -13.35 11.08
N ASP A 53 -31.68 -13.90 10.58
CA ASP A 53 -31.75 -15.08 9.73
C ASP A 53 -30.53 -15.95 10.02
N THR A 54 -30.81 -17.21 10.34
CA THR A 54 -29.86 -18.17 10.91
C THR A 54 -28.92 -18.73 9.85
N THR A 55 -28.01 -17.88 9.38
CA THR A 55 -26.78 -18.27 8.69
C THR A 55 -25.64 -17.63 9.44
N LYS A 56 -24.78 -18.45 10.05
CA LYS A 56 -23.63 -18.03 10.88
C LYS A 56 -22.73 -17.07 10.10
N VAL A 57 -22.95 -15.76 10.24
CA VAL A 57 -22.00 -14.73 9.81
C VAL A 57 -20.75 -14.88 10.68
N LYS A 58 -19.70 -15.46 10.10
CA LYS A 58 -18.37 -15.56 10.71
C LYS A 58 -17.90 -14.14 11.05
N THR A 59 -17.96 -13.77 12.33
CA THR A 59 -17.27 -12.56 12.82
C THR A 59 -15.77 -12.76 12.54
N ASP A 60 -15.16 -11.90 11.71
CA ASP A 60 -13.74 -12.00 11.37
C ASP A 60 -12.90 -11.87 12.65
N SER A 61 -12.29 -12.97 13.08
CA SER A 61 -11.52 -13.05 14.32
C SER A 61 -10.31 -12.10 14.32
N ASN A 62 -9.87 -11.66 13.13
CA ASN A 62 -8.72 -10.78 12.95
C ASN A 62 -9.01 -9.34 13.34
N PHE A 63 -10.24 -8.86 13.13
CA PHE A 63 -10.67 -7.57 13.62
C PHE A 63 -10.50 -7.48 15.15
N ILE A 64 -10.95 -8.50 15.88
CA ILE A 64 -10.85 -8.54 17.35
C ILE A 64 -9.37 -8.51 17.79
N LYS A 65 -8.50 -9.24 17.11
CA LYS A 65 -7.05 -9.27 17.40
C LYS A 65 -6.33 -7.96 17.08
N ALA A 66 -6.82 -7.19 16.11
CA ALA A 66 -6.23 -5.90 15.75
C ALA A 66 -6.59 -4.76 16.73
N VAL A 67 -7.77 -4.83 17.36
CA VAL A 67 -8.32 -3.75 18.22
C VAL A 67 -8.09 -4.01 19.71
N THR A 68 -7.95 -5.27 20.13
CA THR A 68 -7.76 -5.60 21.54
C THR A 68 -6.33 -5.29 21.96
N LYS A 69 -6.20 -4.70 23.15
CA LYS A 69 -4.95 -4.62 23.90
C LYS A 69 -4.55 -6.05 24.25
N ASP A 70 -3.82 -6.72 23.35
CA ASP A 70 -3.41 -8.09 23.55
C ASP A 70 -2.44 -8.12 24.73
N SER A 71 -2.59 -9.11 25.63
CA SER A 71 -1.74 -9.37 26.81
C SER A 71 -0.24 -9.25 26.53
N THR A 72 0.14 -9.41 25.26
CA THR A 72 1.47 -9.19 24.70
C THR A 72 2.10 -7.82 24.91
N ASP A 73 1.34 -6.77 25.25
CA ASP A 73 1.87 -5.41 25.42
C ASP A 73 2.99 -5.29 26.46
N GLU A 74 3.07 -6.26 27.37
CA GLU A 74 4.08 -6.31 28.41
C GLU A 74 5.20 -7.30 28.08
N TYR A 75 5.25 -7.86 26.86
CA TYR A 75 6.17 -8.94 26.52
C TYR A 75 7.08 -8.64 25.33
N LEU A 76 8.36 -8.97 25.46
CA LEU A 76 9.30 -9.06 24.34
C LEU A 76 9.26 -10.49 23.76
N THR A 77 8.86 -10.63 22.49
CA THR A 77 8.73 -11.94 21.85
C THR A 77 10.02 -12.35 21.15
N TYR A 78 10.58 -13.49 21.56
CA TYR A 78 11.79 -14.07 21.01
C TYR A 78 11.52 -14.99 19.81
N SER A 79 12.42 -14.95 18.84
CA SER A 79 12.34 -15.66 17.58
C SER A 79 13.00 -17.05 17.64
N ASN A 80 13.93 -17.26 18.58
CA ASN A 80 14.61 -18.53 18.83
C ASN A 80 14.56 -18.91 20.32
N TYR A 81 14.41 -20.20 20.60
CA TYR A 81 14.40 -20.74 21.95
C TYR A 81 15.77 -20.60 22.65
N GLU A 82 16.87 -20.77 21.91
CA GLU A 82 18.22 -20.66 22.48
C GLU A 82 18.52 -19.26 23.00
N ASP A 83 18.14 -18.23 22.24
CA ASP A 83 18.33 -16.83 22.63
C ASP A 83 17.41 -16.46 23.80
N PHE A 84 16.19 -17.01 23.82
CA PHE A 84 15.28 -16.87 24.95
C PHE A 84 15.85 -17.43 26.26
N ILE A 85 16.52 -18.59 26.23
CA ILE A 85 17.14 -19.20 27.44
C ILE A 85 18.32 -18.37 27.94
N LYS A 86 19.10 -17.79 27.05
CA LYS A 86 20.28 -16.98 27.39
C LYS A 86 19.92 -15.62 28.00
N TYR A 87 18.65 -15.22 27.96
CA TYR A 87 18.20 -13.93 28.47
C TYR A 87 18.33 -13.81 29.99
N ASP A 88 18.98 -12.74 30.43
CA ASP A 88 19.08 -12.38 31.84
C ASP A 88 17.81 -11.66 32.32
N LYS A 89 17.02 -12.36 33.14
CA LYS A 89 15.78 -11.82 33.74
C LYS A 89 16.04 -10.69 34.75
N THR A 90 17.29 -10.47 35.17
CA THR A 90 17.66 -9.42 36.13
C THR A 90 18.05 -8.10 35.48
N ALA A 91 18.15 -8.05 34.13
CA ALA A 91 18.62 -6.88 33.38
C ALA A 91 17.66 -5.66 33.35
N GLY A 92 16.61 -5.63 34.17
CA GLY A 92 15.80 -4.42 34.41
C GLY A 92 14.97 -3.91 33.24
N LEU A 93 14.74 -4.70 32.20
CA LEU A 93 13.86 -4.33 31.08
C LEU A 93 12.39 -4.34 31.52
N GLY A 94 11.64 -3.29 31.15
CA GLY A 94 10.21 -3.14 31.48
C GLY A 94 9.26 -4.09 30.74
N LEU A 95 9.78 -5.04 29.95
CA LEU A 95 9.01 -6.06 29.22
C LEU A 95 9.43 -7.46 29.66
N GLN A 96 8.46 -8.35 29.87
CA GLN A 96 8.66 -9.75 30.20
C GLN A 96 9.06 -10.55 28.95
N PRO A 97 10.13 -11.36 28.97
CA PRO A 97 10.49 -12.17 27.81
C PRO A 97 9.43 -13.26 27.56
N ARG A 98 9.13 -13.55 26.29
CA ARG A 98 8.20 -14.61 25.88
C ARG A 98 8.68 -15.35 24.65
N TYR A 99 8.57 -16.67 24.66
CA TYR A 99 8.78 -17.51 23.48
C TYR A 99 7.49 -18.22 23.08
N THR A 100 7.09 -18.11 21.81
CA THR A 100 5.85 -18.72 21.30
C THR A 100 6.08 -19.72 20.16
N GLY A 101 7.33 -20.08 19.90
CA GLY A 101 7.76 -20.89 18.74
C GLY A 101 8.72 -20.12 17.85
N ARG A 102 9.40 -20.84 16.94
CA ARG A 102 10.39 -20.27 16.02
C ARG A 102 9.74 -19.29 15.07
N ARG A 103 10.35 -18.12 14.92
CA ARG A 103 9.85 -17.04 14.07
C ARG A 103 10.90 -16.58 13.08
N ILE A 104 10.43 -16.14 11.91
CA ILE A 104 11.20 -15.27 11.01
C ILE A 104 10.42 -13.97 10.89
N ASN A 105 11.07 -12.86 11.21
CA ASN A 105 10.50 -11.51 11.13
C ASN A 105 11.06 -10.79 9.91
N ILE A 106 10.16 -10.42 8.99
CA ILE A 106 10.50 -9.71 7.74
C ILE A 106 9.84 -8.34 7.78
N ALA A 107 10.61 -7.26 7.82
CA ALA A 107 10.07 -5.91 7.66
C ALA A 107 9.63 -5.67 6.21
N ILE A 108 8.45 -5.10 6.01
CA ILE A 108 7.95 -4.56 4.75
C ILE A 108 7.79 -3.06 4.92
N VAL A 109 8.55 -2.29 4.16
CA VAL A 109 8.70 -0.86 4.34
C VAL A 109 8.37 -0.13 3.04
N GLY A 110 7.37 0.76 3.10
CA GLY A 110 7.03 1.67 2.02
C GLY A 110 7.77 2.99 2.18
N LEU A 111 8.66 3.31 1.23
CA LEU A 111 9.43 4.55 1.23
C LEU A 111 8.69 5.67 0.49
N ASP A 112 8.65 6.88 1.06
CA ASP A 112 8.26 8.11 0.35
C ASP A 112 9.42 8.60 -0.54
N SER A 113 9.72 7.80 -1.55
CA SER A 113 10.73 8.09 -2.57
C SER A 113 10.02 8.60 -3.81
N ARG A 114 9.71 9.91 -3.84
CA ARG A 114 9.19 10.57 -5.04
C ARG A 114 10.19 10.46 -6.17
N ILE A 115 9.70 10.46 -7.40
CA ILE A 115 10.52 10.22 -8.59
C ILE A 115 11.73 11.17 -8.64
N GLY A 116 12.93 10.60 -8.73
CA GLY A 116 14.20 11.33 -8.78
C GLY A 116 14.69 11.91 -7.45
N THR A 117 13.94 11.76 -6.35
CA THR A 117 14.37 12.19 -5.01
C THR A 117 15.10 11.06 -4.27
N THR A 118 16.05 11.42 -3.42
CA THR A 118 16.76 10.48 -2.53
C THR A 118 16.11 10.38 -1.14
N SER A 119 14.90 10.92 -0.98
CA SER A 119 14.13 10.78 0.27
C SER A 119 13.86 9.31 0.56
N ASN A 120 14.09 8.92 1.82
CA ASN A 120 13.93 7.56 2.30
C ASN A 120 13.09 7.54 3.59
N HIS A 121 12.08 8.42 3.70
CA HIS A 121 11.11 8.38 4.80
C HIS A 121 10.30 7.08 4.74
N ALA A 122 10.10 6.42 5.89
CA ALA A 122 9.37 5.15 6.00
C ALA A 122 7.90 5.40 6.36
N ASP A 123 7.05 5.52 5.34
CA ASP A 123 5.66 5.96 5.46
C ASP A 123 4.65 4.83 5.69
N ALA A 124 5.05 3.60 5.36
CA ALA A 124 4.32 2.38 5.68
C ALA A 124 5.29 1.39 6.32
N ASN A 125 4.94 0.89 7.51
CA ASN A 125 5.82 0.04 8.32
C ASN A 125 5.05 -1.20 8.75
N HIS A 126 5.41 -2.35 8.19
CA HIS A 126 4.81 -3.63 8.51
C HIS A 126 5.88 -4.67 8.78
N ILE A 127 5.54 -5.71 9.53
CA ILE A 127 6.39 -6.86 9.79
C ILE A 127 5.56 -8.11 9.54
N LEU A 128 6.05 -8.99 8.68
CA LEU A 128 5.57 -10.36 8.60
C LEU A 128 6.36 -11.20 9.62
N SER A 129 5.73 -11.50 10.75
CA SER A 129 6.26 -12.46 11.74
C SER A 129 5.70 -13.84 11.41
N ILE A 130 6.54 -14.69 10.82
CA ILE A 130 6.16 -16.03 10.34
C ILE A 130 6.50 -17.05 11.41
N LEU A 131 5.48 -17.65 12.03
CA LEU A 131 5.64 -18.74 13.00
C LEU A 131 5.83 -20.06 12.25
N LEU A 132 7.09 -20.43 12.06
CA LEU A 132 7.48 -21.60 11.25
C LEU A 132 6.89 -22.89 11.81
N ASP A 133 6.88 -23.05 13.14
CA ASP A 133 6.43 -24.29 13.80
C ASP A 133 4.90 -24.50 13.75
N ARG A 134 4.13 -23.52 13.25
CA ARG A 134 2.66 -23.56 13.25
C ARG A 134 2.05 -23.30 11.88
N GLY A 135 2.87 -22.91 10.90
CA GLY A 135 2.40 -22.41 9.61
C GLY A 135 1.44 -21.24 9.78
N LYS A 136 1.83 -20.20 10.51
CA LYS A 136 1.01 -18.99 10.74
C LYS A 136 1.80 -17.71 10.51
N ILE A 137 1.10 -16.64 10.16
CA ILE A 137 1.67 -15.32 9.94
C ILE A 137 0.96 -14.29 10.84
N GLU A 138 1.75 -13.50 11.56
CA GLU A 138 1.31 -12.28 12.23
C GLU A 138 1.83 -11.07 11.44
N ILE A 139 0.92 -10.23 10.94
CA ILE A 139 1.24 -8.94 10.35
C ILE A 139 1.20 -7.89 11.45
N ILE A 140 2.35 -7.40 11.88
CA ILE A 140 2.46 -6.32 12.86
C ILE A 140 2.71 -5.02 12.12
N SER A 141 1.80 -4.06 12.25
CA SER A 141 1.86 -2.80 11.51
C SER A 141 2.03 -1.62 12.46
N VAL A 142 2.89 -0.69 12.10
CA VAL A 142 3.28 0.44 12.93
C VAL A 142 2.97 1.77 12.22
N PRO A 143 2.07 2.60 12.77
CA PRO A 143 1.78 3.93 12.22
C PRO A 143 3.05 4.78 12.09
N ARG A 144 3.12 5.58 11.03
CA ARG A 144 4.34 6.32 10.65
C ARG A 144 4.77 7.37 11.67
N ASP A 145 3.79 7.91 12.39
CA ASP A 145 3.94 8.99 13.36
C ASP A 145 4.25 8.45 14.78
N THR A 146 4.47 7.13 14.93
CA THR A 146 4.83 6.51 16.21
C THR A 146 6.15 7.12 16.74
N PRO A 147 6.21 7.54 18.02
CA PRO A 147 7.43 8.10 18.60
C PRO A 147 8.62 7.15 18.50
N ALA A 148 9.74 7.66 17.97
CA ALA A 148 11.00 6.94 17.83
C ALA A 148 12.18 7.92 17.75
N ASP A 149 13.35 7.53 18.25
CA ASP A 149 14.55 8.38 18.22
C ASP A 149 15.07 8.53 16.77
N ALA A 150 14.79 9.67 16.16
CA ALA A 150 15.32 10.04 14.86
C ALA A 150 16.59 10.92 14.96
N GLY A 151 17.07 11.18 16.18
CA GLY A 151 18.25 12.00 16.47
C GLY A 151 18.05 13.50 16.40
N TYR A 152 16.81 13.94 16.48
CA TYR A 152 16.48 15.35 16.58
C TYR A 152 16.21 15.74 18.02
N ASP A 153 16.27 17.05 18.28
CA ASP A 153 15.76 17.62 19.53
C ASP A 153 14.24 17.39 19.61
N ASP A 154 13.74 17.00 20.78
CA ASP A 154 12.32 16.70 21.00
C ASP A 154 11.40 17.88 20.67
N SER A 155 11.91 19.11 20.81
CA SER A 155 11.19 20.34 20.44
C SER A 155 10.84 20.42 18.95
N THR A 156 11.52 19.66 18.09
CA THR A 156 11.29 19.66 16.63
C THR A 156 10.04 18.87 16.20
N GLY A 157 9.55 17.97 17.05
CA GLY A 157 8.48 17.02 16.69
C GLY A 157 8.85 16.03 15.58
N GLN A 158 10.14 15.88 15.25
CA GLN A 158 10.65 14.99 14.18
C GLN A 158 11.05 13.59 14.67
N ASN A 159 11.04 13.36 15.99
CA ASN A 159 11.30 12.04 16.59
C ASN A 159 10.12 11.07 16.38
N LYS A 160 9.96 10.64 15.12
CA LYS A 160 8.91 9.75 14.63
C LYS A 160 9.52 8.68 13.73
N LEU A 161 8.93 7.49 13.74
CA LEU A 161 9.44 6.32 13.02
C LEU A 161 9.69 6.58 11.52
N THR A 162 8.81 7.33 10.84
CA THR A 162 8.99 7.69 9.42
C THR A 162 10.31 8.40 9.13
N VAL A 163 10.81 9.20 10.06
CA VAL A 163 12.03 10.00 9.90
C VAL A 163 13.27 9.18 10.21
N VAL A 164 13.18 8.17 11.08
CA VAL A 164 14.32 7.36 11.53
C VAL A 164 15.08 6.74 10.36
N ARG A 165 14.34 6.19 9.37
CA ARG A 165 14.96 5.55 8.19
C ARG A 165 15.79 6.53 7.35
N ALA A 166 15.35 7.78 7.26
CA ALA A 166 16.03 8.84 6.50
C ALA A 166 17.21 9.45 7.27
N SER A 167 17.10 9.56 8.60
CA SER A 167 18.05 10.27 9.46
C SER A 167 19.16 9.37 10.04
N ARG A 168 18.78 8.20 10.56
CA ARG A 168 19.68 7.24 11.26
C ARG A 168 20.04 6.03 10.39
N GLY A 169 19.43 5.91 9.22
CA GLY A 169 19.66 4.80 8.29
C GLY A 169 18.87 3.53 8.64
N ARG A 170 19.02 2.51 7.78
CA ARG A 170 18.22 1.28 7.81
C ARG A 170 18.43 0.44 9.06
N GLU A 171 19.66 0.23 9.48
CA GLU A 171 19.97 -0.66 10.61
C GLU A 171 19.32 -0.17 11.90
N PHE A 172 19.49 1.13 12.21
CA PHE A 172 18.87 1.74 13.38
C PHE A 172 17.34 1.73 13.28
N TYR A 173 16.81 2.05 12.10
CA TYR A 173 15.37 1.98 11.85
C TYR A 173 14.78 0.58 12.11
N LEU A 174 15.44 -0.49 11.67
CA LEU A 174 14.96 -1.85 11.90
C LEU A 174 14.99 -2.24 13.38
N LYS A 175 15.98 -1.75 14.16
CA LYS A 175 16.03 -1.92 15.62
C LYS A 175 14.86 -1.20 16.31
N GLU A 176 14.58 0.04 15.92
CA GLU A 176 13.43 0.79 16.45
C GLU A 176 12.10 0.15 16.07
N LEU A 177 11.97 -0.35 14.83
CA LEU A 177 10.79 -1.07 14.38
C LEU A 177 10.57 -2.36 15.19
N ALA A 178 11.63 -3.15 15.45
CA ALA A 178 11.57 -4.34 16.30
C ALA A 178 11.12 -3.98 17.73
N ARG A 179 11.72 -2.92 18.31
CA ARG A 179 11.40 -2.43 19.65
C ARG A 179 9.92 -2.05 19.78
N ILE A 180 9.39 -1.27 18.84
CA ILE A 180 7.98 -0.87 18.83
C ILE A 180 7.05 -2.07 18.65
N ALA A 181 7.44 -3.02 17.80
CA ALA A 181 6.70 -4.25 17.57
C ALA A 181 6.85 -5.29 18.68
N GLN A 182 7.71 -5.03 19.67
CA GLN A 182 8.04 -5.93 20.78
C GLN A 182 8.59 -7.28 20.31
N LEU A 183 9.47 -7.21 19.32
CA LEU A 183 10.24 -8.33 18.80
C LEU A 183 11.71 -8.17 19.20
N ASP A 184 12.39 -9.29 19.35
CA ASP A 184 13.83 -9.33 19.58
C ASP A 184 14.63 -8.79 18.38
N GLU A 185 14.25 -9.18 17.16
CA GLU A 185 14.93 -8.76 15.95
C GLU A 185 14.08 -8.76 14.67
N ILE A 186 14.57 -8.03 13.66
CA ILE A 186 14.15 -8.16 12.26
C ILE A 186 15.25 -8.89 11.49
N HIS A 187 14.94 -10.08 10.98
CA HIS A 187 15.91 -10.93 10.28
C HIS A 187 16.12 -10.48 8.84
N TYR A 188 15.02 -10.07 8.19
CA TYR A 188 15.02 -9.65 6.79
C TYR A 188 14.20 -8.39 6.58
N TYR A 189 14.46 -7.67 5.49
CA TYR A 189 13.67 -6.50 5.12
C TYR A 189 13.34 -6.51 3.63
N VAL A 190 12.26 -5.83 3.29
CA VAL A 190 11.83 -5.49 1.94
C VAL A 190 11.47 -4.00 1.95
N GLU A 191 12.18 -3.21 1.15
CA GLU A 191 11.91 -1.80 0.93
C GLU A 191 11.36 -1.59 -0.49
N VAL A 192 10.25 -0.87 -0.58
CA VAL A 192 9.57 -0.54 -1.84
C VAL A 192 9.23 0.93 -1.91
N GLY A 193 9.40 1.53 -3.09
CA GLY A 193 8.87 2.86 -3.41
C GLY A 193 7.56 2.78 -4.18
N PHE A 194 7.02 3.93 -4.58
CA PHE A 194 5.75 4.01 -5.31
C PHE A 194 5.75 3.24 -6.63
N SER A 195 6.84 3.29 -7.40
CA SER A 195 6.91 2.60 -8.71
C SER A 195 6.84 1.08 -8.56
N GLN A 196 7.55 0.52 -7.57
CA GLN A 196 7.49 -0.92 -7.28
C GLN A 196 6.08 -1.34 -6.88
N VAL A 197 5.41 -0.58 -6.00
CA VAL A 197 4.04 -0.90 -5.57
C VAL A 197 3.06 -0.82 -6.74
N ILE A 198 3.18 0.19 -7.61
CA ILE A 198 2.39 0.27 -8.86
C ILE A 198 2.63 -0.98 -9.72
N GLY A 199 3.88 -1.41 -9.89
CA GLY A 199 4.22 -2.63 -10.62
C GLY A 199 3.59 -3.89 -10.02
N PHE A 200 3.57 -4.03 -8.70
CA PHE A 200 2.92 -5.16 -8.01
C PHE A 200 1.39 -5.11 -8.13
N LEU A 201 0.79 -3.92 -7.99
CA LEU A 201 -0.65 -3.73 -8.16
C LEU A 201 -1.08 -4.07 -9.58
N GLU A 202 -0.32 -3.60 -10.57
CA GLU A 202 -0.52 -4.03 -11.94
C GLU A 202 -0.41 -5.55 -12.02
N PHE A 203 0.69 -6.16 -11.57
CA PHE A 203 0.90 -7.61 -11.60
C PHE A 203 -0.26 -8.41 -10.95
N PHE A 204 -0.81 -7.95 -9.83
CA PHE A 204 -1.95 -8.57 -9.15
C PHE A 204 -3.29 -8.40 -9.88
N GLY A 205 -3.33 -7.60 -10.95
CA GLY A 205 -4.48 -7.46 -11.84
C GLY A 205 -5.40 -6.29 -11.52
N PHE A 206 -4.95 -5.32 -10.72
CA PHE A 206 -5.73 -4.10 -10.47
C PHE A 206 -5.84 -3.27 -11.75
N LYS A 207 -7.06 -2.83 -12.08
CA LYS A 207 -7.35 -2.06 -13.31
C LYS A 207 -6.66 -0.70 -13.32
N ASP A 208 -6.67 -0.02 -12.17
CA ASP A 208 -5.99 1.24 -11.94
C ASP A 208 -5.00 1.14 -10.76
N PRO A 209 -3.75 0.73 -11.01
CA PRO A 209 -2.73 0.62 -9.98
C PRO A 209 -2.41 1.94 -9.26
N LYS A 210 -2.51 3.09 -9.95
CA LYS A 210 -2.16 4.39 -9.36
C LYS A 210 -3.23 4.83 -8.37
N SER A 211 -4.50 4.73 -8.75
CA SER A 211 -5.62 5.08 -7.87
C SER A 211 -5.77 4.06 -6.75
N THR A 212 -5.46 2.78 -6.98
CA THR A 212 -5.40 1.79 -5.91
C THR A 212 -4.29 2.11 -4.89
N LEU A 213 -3.12 2.57 -5.34
CA LEU A 213 -2.08 3.06 -4.44
C LEU A 213 -2.53 4.32 -3.67
N GLN A 214 -3.25 5.23 -4.32
CA GLN A 214 -3.83 6.41 -3.65
C GLN A 214 -4.83 5.99 -2.56
N LEU A 215 -5.67 4.99 -2.83
CA LEU A 215 -6.57 4.37 -1.86
C LEU A 215 -5.80 3.86 -0.63
N LEU A 216 -4.73 3.10 -0.82
CA LEU A 216 -3.90 2.58 0.28
C LEU A 216 -3.11 3.66 1.03
N ARG A 217 -2.93 4.84 0.43
CA ARG A 217 -2.25 6.00 1.04
C ARG A 217 -3.21 6.95 1.76
N SER A 218 -4.52 6.85 1.50
CA SER A 218 -5.53 7.74 2.05
C SER A 218 -5.64 7.61 3.57
N ARG A 219 -5.47 8.74 4.27
CA ARG A 219 -5.68 8.85 5.73
C ARG A 219 -7.10 9.30 6.06
N LYS A 220 -7.58 10.35 5.37
CA LYS A 220 -8.84 11.04 5.69
C LYS A 220 -10.01 10.65 4.80
N GLY A 221 -9.77 10.36 3.51
CA GLY A 221 -10.83 10.19 2.51
C GLY A 221 -11.81 9.04 2.80
N LEU A 222 -11.43 8.09 3.66
CA LEU A 222 -12.29 6.99 4.10
C LEU A 222 -12.94 7.23 5.48
N GLY A 223 -12.81 8.43 6.04
CA GLY A 223 -13.31 8.81 7.37
C GLY A 223 -12.59 8.05 8.48
N GLY A 224 -11.26 8.03 8.43
CA GLY A 224 -10.37 7.41 9.41
C GLY A 224 -9.14 8.30 9.68
N ASP A 225 -8.10 7.69 10.25
CA ASP A 225 -6.84 8.34 10.59
C ASP A 225 -5.63 7.51 10.10
N ASP A 226 -4.44 7.79 10.64
CA ASP A 226 -3.25 7.02 10.28
C ASP A 226 -3.33 5.55 10.72
N PHE A 227 -4.00 5.26 11.83
CA PHE A 227 -4.20 3.89 12.29
C PHE A 227 -5.13 3.12 11.34
N GLN A 228 -6.22 3.73 10.88
CA GLN A 228 -7.07 3.11 9.86
C GLN A 228 -6.31 2.86 8.56
N ARG A 229 -5.48 3.81 8.11
CA ARG A 229 -4.63 3.61 6.93
C ARG A 229 -3.66 2.44 7.13
N CYS A 230 -2.99 2.40 8.28
CA CYS A 230 -2.06 1.33 8.64
C CYS A 230 -2.75 -0.05 8.65
N TYR A 231 -3.97 -0.12 9.20
CA TYR A 231 -4.80 -1.32 9.16
C TYR A 231 -5.22 -1.71 7.73
N ASN A 232 -5.62 -0.75 6.89
CA ASN A 232 -5.98 -1.01 5.49
C ASN A 232 -4.80 -1.61 4.72
N GLN A 233 -3.60 -1.08 4.90
CA GLN A 233 -2.38 -1.61 4.29
C GLN A 233 -2.08 -3.04 4.78
N ALA A 234 -2.24 -3.30 6.08
CA ALA A 234 -2.08 -4.63 6.65
C ALA A 234 -3.11 -5.64 6.08
N GLN A 235 -4.37 -5.23 5.95
CA GLN A 235 -5.41 -6.06 5.35
C GLN A 235 -5.15 -6.32 3.87
N PHE A 236 -4.71 -5.31 3.13
CA PHE A 236 -4.30 -5.48 1.74
C PHE A 236 -3.19 -6.54 1.63
N ILE A 237 -2.13 -6.46 2.43
CA ILE A 237 -1.05 -7.45 2.45
C ILE A 237 -1.60 -8.85 2.77
N ARG A 238 -2.41 -8.98 3.82
CA ARG A 238 -3.04 -10.24 4.22
C ARG A 238 -3.82 -10.87 3.07
N GLN A 239 -4.71 -10.11 2.45
CA GLN A 239 -5.56 -10.57 1.36
C GLN A 239 -4.75 -10.94 0.12
N MET A 240 -3.71 -10.17 -0.21
CA MET A 240 -2.83 -10.49 -1.34
C MET A 240 -2.04 -11.78 -1.11
N ILE A 241 -1.57 -12.04 0.12
CA ILE A 241 -0.93 -13.32 0.47
C ILE A 241 -1.93 -14.46 0.29
N LEU A 242 -3.10 -14.40 0.93
CA LEU A 242 -4.11 -15.46 0.85
C LEU A 242 -4.54 -15.75 -0.59
N LYS A 243 -4.82 -14.68 -1.36
CA LYS A 243 -5.28 -14.80 -2.75
C LYS A 243 -4.21 -15.39 -3.68
N ASN A 244 -2.94 -15.07 -3.48
CA ASN A 244 -1.87 -15.41 -4.42
C ASN A 244 -0.91 -16.51 -3.93
N TYR A 245 -1.05 -17.03 -2.71
CA TYR A 245 -0.12 -18.01 -2.15
C TYR A 245 0.07 -19.25 -3.06
N HIS A 246 -1.01 -19.74 -3.67
CA HIS A 246 -0.96 -20.87 -4.59
C HIS A 246 -0.03 -20.65 -5.79
N ARG A 247 0.19 -19.39 -6.21
CA ARG A 247 1.06 -19.06 -7.36
C ARG A 247 2.54 -19.22 -7.04
N VAL A 248 2.90 -19.06 -5.77
CA VAL A 248 4.28 -19.19 -5.27
C VAL A 248 4.52 -20.54 -4.61
N ASN A 249 3.51 -21.40 -4.54
CA ASN A 249 3.56 -22.72 -3.92
C ASN A 249 3.84 -23.82 -4.95
N GLY A 250 5.10 -23.90 -5.42
CA GLY A 250 5.62 -25.02 -6.19
C GLY A 250 5.64 -24.84 -7.72
N GLY A 251 6.50 -25.63 -8.38
CA GLY A 251 6.67 -25.63 -9.83
C GLY A 251 7.65 -24.58 -10.37
N LEU A 252 7.96 -24.68 -11.67
CA LEU A 252 8.86 -23.75 -12.38
C LEU A 252 8.35 -22.31 -12.34
N THR A 253 7.03 -22.12 -12.39
CA THR A 253 6.37 -20.81 -12.33
C THR A 253 6.62 -20.10 -11.00
N ALA A 254 6.51 -20.81 -9.86
CA ALA A 254 6.81 -20.24 -8.55
C ALA A 254 8.25 -19.72 -8.48
N SER A 255 9.20 -20.45 -9.06
CA SER A 255 10.61 -20.03 -9.07
C SER A 255 10.83 -18.71 -9.79
N LEU A 256 10.19 -18.53 -10.95
CA LEU A 256 10.23 -17.29 -11.72
C LEU A 256 9.57 -16.14 -10.95
N LEU A 257 8.41 -16.38 -10.33
CA LEU A 257 7.71 -15.34 -9.56
C LEU A 257 8.53 -14.86 -8.37
N ILE A 258 9.17 -15.77 -7.63
CA ILE A 258 10.00 -15.41 -6.48
C ILE A 258 11.23 -14.62 -6.96
N ARG A 259 11.93 -15.10 -8.00
CA ARG A 259 13.14 -14.42 -8.53
C ARG A 259 12.81 -13.06 -9.12
N GLY A 260 11.77 -12.97 -9.96
CA GLY A 260 11.30 -11.71 -10.54
C GLY A 260 10.81 -10.73 -9.47
N GLY A 261 10.08 -11.22 -8.47
CA GLY A 261 9.67 -10.43 -7.31
C GLY A 261 10.88 -9.86 -6.56
N LEU A 262 11.87 -10.68 -6.22
CA LEU A 262 13.09 -10.23 -5.54
C LEU A 262 13.89 -9.21 -6.37
N ALA A 263 13.93 -9.34 -7.70
CA ALA A 263 14.62 -8.40 -8.59
C ALA A 263 14.00 -6.99 -8.61
N LEU A 264 12.72 -6.87 -8.24
CA LEU A 264 12.02 -5.58 -8.12
C LEU A 264 12.25 -4.89 -6.77
N LEU A 265 12.73 -5.62 -5.76
CA LEU A 265 12.75 -5.20 -4.36
C LEU A 265 14.14 -4.78 -3.91
N SER A 266 14.21 -3.82 -2.97
CA SER A 266 15.41 -3.62 -2.15
C SER A 266 15.30 -4.55 -0.93
N THR A 267 16.12 -5.60 -0.86
CA THR A 267 15.98 -6.65 0.17
C THR A 267 17.31 -7.37 0.43
N ASN A 268 17.42 -7.98 1.61
CA ASN A 268 18.44 -8.99 1.94
C ASN A 268 17.90 -10.43 1.86
N LEU A 269 16.66 -10.63 1.39
CA LEU A 269 16.12 -11.95 1.10
C LEU A 269 16.77 -12.55 -0.13
N THR A 270 17.01 -13.85 -0.07
CA THR A 270 17.48 -14.64 -1.20
C THR A 270 16.38 -15.59 -1.67
N TYR A 271 16.49 -16.08 -2.91
CA TYR A 271 15.59 -17.11 -3.43
C TYR A 271 15.50 -18.32 -2.50
N SER A 272 16.64 -18.84 -2.05
CA SER A 272 16.69 -20.02 -1.17
C SER A 272 16.07 -19.76 0.21
N THR A 273 16.22 -18.55 0.76
CA THR A 273 15.54 -18.14 1.99
C THR A 273 14.02 -18.17 1.80
N VAL A 274 13.50 -17.56 0.74
CA VAL A 274 12.06 -17.50 0.48
C VAL A 274 11.50 -18.89 0.20
N GLU A 275 12.19 -19.69 -0.60
CA GLU A 275 11.83 -21.09 -0.87
C GLU A 275 11.74 -21.90 0.43
N ARG A 276 12.74 -21.80 1.32
CA ARG A 276 12.70 -22.46 2.63
C ARG A 276 11.51 -22.03 3.48
N ILE A 277 11.19 -20.73 3.51
CA ILE A 277 10.03 -20.22 4.25
C ILE A 277 8.74 -20.83 3.70
N ILE A 278 8.57 -20.83 2.38
CA ILE A 278 7.38 -21.41 1.71
C ILE A 278 7.31 -22.92 1.98
N SER A 279 8.42 -23.66 1.87
CA SER A 279 8.45 -25.08 2.18
C SER A 279 8.03 -25.37 3.62
N GLN A 280 8.50 -24.58 4.60
CA GLN A 280 8.08 -24.73 6.00
C GLN A 280 6.60 -24.43 6.19
N LEU A 281 6.08 -23.36 5.58
CA LEU A 281 4.65 -23.05 5.61
C LEU A 281 3.81 -24.20 5.02
N ASN A 282 4.26 -24.79 3.91
CA ASN A 282 3.60 -25.92 3.26
C ASN A 282 3.59 -27.19 4.11
N MET A 283 4.67 -27.45 4.87
CA MET A 283 4.72 -28.60 5.80
C MET A 283 3.59 -28.55 6.84
N PHE A 284 3.11 -27.35 7.18
CA PHE A 284 1.97 -27.14 8.08
C PHE A 284 0.66 -26.83 7.34
N SER A 285 0.61 -27.15 6.04
CA SER A 285 -0.56 -27.00 5.16
C SER A 285 -1.08 -25.56 5.07
N PHE A 286 -0.20 -24.57 5.20
CA PHE A 286 -0.58 -23.17 5.08
C PHE A 286 -0.99 -22.80 3.64
N PRO A 287 -2.03 -21.95 3.45
CA PRO A 287 -3.01 -21.54 4.45
C PRO A 287 -4.09 -22.62 4.63
N ARG A 288 -4.42 -22.98 5.87
CA ARG A 288 -5.56 -23.89 6.18
C ARG A 288 -6.86 -23.12 6.28
N SER A 289 -6.78 -21.87 6.73
CA SER A 289 -7.90 -20.93 6.77
C SER A 289 -7.39 -19.49 6.69
N GLU A 290 -8.32 -18.58 6.49
CA GLU A 290 -8.04 -17.14 6.52
C GLU A 290 -7.50 -16.65 7.88
N ASP A 291 -7.73 -17.40 8.97
CA ASP A 291 -7.26 -17.08 10.32
C ASP A 291 -5.79 -17.48 10.56
N ASP A 292 -5.14 -18.16 9.60
CA ASP A 292 -3.71 -18.44 9.66
C ASP A 292 -2.86 -17.18 9.41
N ILE A 293 -3.47 -16.07 8.94
CA ILE A 293 -2.86 -14.75 8.91
C ILE A 293 -3.67 -13.79 9.79
N THR A 294 -3.01 -13.21 10.78
CA THR A 294 -3.61 -12.26 11.73
C THR A 294 -2.96 -10.88 11.61
N ILE A 295 -3.68 -9.83 12.01
CA ILE A 295 -3.19 -8.44 11.96
C ILE A 295 -3.12 -7.89 13.38
N LYS A 296 -2.04 -7.15 13.67
CA LYS A 296 -1.82 -6.39 14.90
C LYS A 296 -1.34 -4.99 14.56
N ILE A 297 -1.88 -3.99 15.24
CA ILE A 297 -1.40 -2.61 15.14
C ILE A 297 -0.63 -2.25 16.40
N ARG A 298 0.57 -1.69 16.27
CA ARG A 298 1.43 -1.29 17.38
C ARG A 298 1.89 0.17 17.22
N PRO A 299 1.80 1.02 18.25
CA PRO A 299 1.16 0.77 19.54
C PRO A 299 -0.35 0.48 19.37
N PRO A 300 -0.96 -0.31 20.27
CA PRO A 300 -2.38 -0.65 20.16
C PRO A 300 -3.23 0.60 20.37
N MET A 301 -4.26 0.73 19.55
CA MET A 301 -5.23 1.82 19.66
C MET A 301 -6.64 1.22 19.68
N PRO A 302 -7.46 1.50 20.71
CA PRO A 302 -8.79 0.91 20.85
C PRO A 302 -9.80 1.62 19.93
N ILE A 303 -9.60 1.53 18.61
CA ILE A 303 -10.53 2.06 17.61
C ILE A 303 -11.17 0.93 16.81
N LYS A 304 -12.44 1.13 16.42
CA LYS A 304 -13.15 0.18 15.55
C LYS A 304 -12.71 0.38 14.10
N TYR A 305 -11.73 -0.39 13.65
CA TYR A 305 -11.30 -0.40 12.26
C TYR A 305 -12.43 -0.79 11.31
N LYS A 306 -12.54 -0.05 10.20
CA LYS A 306 -13.33 -0.45 9.04
C LYS A 306 -12.58 -1.56 8.30
N VAL A 307 -13.27 -2.64 7.97
CA VAL A 307 -12.69 -3.78 7.24
C VAL A 307 -13.15 -3.70 5.79
N TYR A 308 -12.19 -3.65 4.87
CA TYR A 308 -12.45 -3.61 3.43
C TYR A 308 -11.92 -4.89 2.76
N ASP A 309 -12.63 -5.35 1.74
CA ASP A 309 -12.18 -6.42 0.87
C ASP A 309 -11.51 -5.84 -0.39
N PHE A 310 -10.18 -5.72 -0.35
CA PHE A 310 -9.39 -5.25 -1.49
C PHE A 310 -9.23 -6.30 -2.59
N THR A 311 -9.79 -7.51 -2.42
CA THR A 311 -9.85 -8.51 -3.50
C THR A 311 -11.04 -8.30 -4.44
N ASN A 312 -12.04 -7.55 -3.98
CA ASN A 312 -13.24 -7.18 -4.73
C ASN A 312 -13.01 -5.86 -5.49
N GLN A 313 -12.93 -5.94 -6.81
CA GLN A 313 -12.64 -4.77 -7.66
C GLN A 313 -13.76 -3.72 -7.62
N ASP A 314 -15.03 -4.12 -7.54
CA ASP A 314 -16.15 -3.16 -7.51
C ASP A 314 -16.15 -2.34 -6.21
N LEU A 315 -15.75 -2.96 -5.09
CA LEU A 315 -15.55 -2.23 -3.84
C LEU A 315 -14.37 -1.27 -3.95
N VAL A 316 -13.26 -1.71 -4.53
CA VAL A 316 -12.07 -0.86 -4.74
C VAL A 316 -12.41 0.36 -5.58
N ASP A 317 -13.14 0.17 -6.70
CA ASP A 317 -13.56 1.24 -7.60
C ASP A 317 -14.43 2.27 -6.85
N LYS A 318 -15.41 1.82 -6.05
CA LYS A 318 -16.23 2.70 -5.19
C LYS A 318 -15.41 3.48 -4.15
N LEU A 319 -14.41 2.84 -3.54
CA LEU A 319 -13.55 3.50 -2.56
C LEU A 319 -12.64 4.55 -3.20
N ILE A 320 -12.18 4.30 -4.43
CA ILE A 320 -11.43 5.26 -5.24
C ILE A 320 -12.31 6.48 -5.54
N GLU A 321 -13.51 6.29 -6.08
CA GLU A 321 -14.46 7.38 -6.37
C GLU A 321 -14.73 8.24 -5.13
N LYS A 322 -14.92 7.61 -3.98
CA LYS A 322 -15.10 8.31 -2.70
C LYS A 322 -13.90 9.20 -2.33
N ILE A 323 -12.69 8.71 -2.54
CA ILE A 323 -11.46 9.47 -2.26
C ILE A 323 -11.30 10.62 -3.25
N GLU A 324 -11.56 10.39 -4.53
CA GLU A 324 -11.50 11.44 -5.55
C GLU A 324 -12.50 12.56 -5.25
N HIS A 325 -13.73 12.20 -4.87
CA HIS A 325 -14.75 13.16 -4.45
C HIS A 325 -14.30 13.95 -3.21
N PHE A 326 -13.75 13.27 -2.20
CA PHE A 326 -13.21 13.94 -1.01
C PHE A 326 -12.09 14.92 -1.35
N ASN A 327 -11.13 14.51 -2.19
CA ASN A 327 -9.99 15.33 -2.59
C ASN A 327 -10.42 16.55 -3.41
N ALA A 328 -11.40 16.38 -4.30
CA ALA A 328 -11.99 17.46 -5.08
C ALA A 328 -12.66 18.51 -4.18
N LEU A 329 -13.41 18.08 -3.16
CA LEU A 329 -14.05 18.99 -2.20
C LEU A 329 -13.05 19.76 -1.33
N HIS A 330 -11.93 19.13 -0.94
CA HIS A 330 -10.96 19.71 -0.02
C HIS A 330 -9.80 20.43 -0.72
N ASN A 331 -9.82 20.55 -2.04
CA ASN A 331 -8.71 21.05 -2.86
C ASN A 331 -7.37 20.33 -2.54
N GLU A 332 -7.43 19.09 -2.06
CA GLU A 332 -6.24 18.25 -1.88
C GLU A 332 -5.80 17.79 -3.28
N LYS A 333 -5.04 18.66 -3.96
CA LYS A 333 -4.36 18.27 -5.20
C LYS A 333 -3.25 17.30 -4.83
N ASP A 334 -3.46 16.02 -5.12
CA ASP A 334 -2.33 15.10 -5.20
C ASP A 334 -1.33 15.70 -6.18
N THR A 335 -0.07 15.78 -5.74
CA THR A 335 1.06 16.47 -6.39
C THR A 335 0.98 16.47 -7.92
N ILE A 336 1.20 17.64 -8.54
CA ILE A 336 1.36 17.89 -9.99
C ILE A 336 1.56 16.59 -10.77
N LYS A 337 0.65 16.24 -11.70
CA LYS A 337 0.82 15.09 -12.60
C LYS A 337 2.15 15.24 -13.35
N ILE A 338 3.21 14.59 -12.85
CA ILE A 338 4.51 14.57 -13.48
C ILE A 338 4.39 13.65 -14.70
N ASP A 339 4.73 14.16 -15.87
CA ASP A 339 4.93 13.32 -17.04
C ASP A 339 6.22 12.51 -16.86
N VAL A 340 6.06 11.31 -16.31
CA VAL A 340 7.18 10.41 -15.99
C VAL A 340 7.92 10.00 -17.26
N TYR A 341 7.22 9.79 -18.37
CA TYR A 341 7.84 9.39 -19.63
C TYR A 341 8.80 10.47 -20.13
N HIS A 342 8.33 11.72 -20.24
CA HIS A 342 9.18 12.82 -20.70
C HIS A 342 10.34 13.14 -19.76
N LEU A 343 10.12 13.02 -18.44
CA LEU A 343 11.18 13.18 -17.44
C LEU A 343 12.32 12.15 -17.63
N LEU A 344 11.95 10.87 -17.78
CA LEU A 344 12.91 9.78 -17.96
C LEU A 344 13.58 9.84 -19.34
N ASP A 345 12.83 10.12 -20.40
CA ASP A 345 13.35 10.28 -21.76
C ASP A 345 14.41 11.39 -21.83
N LYS A 346 14.15 12.55 -21.21
CA LYS A 346 15.12 13.65 -21.13
C LYS A 346 16.40 13.22 -20.40
N SER A 347 16.26 12.52 -19.28
CA SER A 347 17.39 12.04 -18.48
C SER A 347 18.24 11.02 -19.24
N LEU A 348 17.58 10.10 -19.98
CA LEU A 348 18.23 9.10 -20.82
C LEU A 348 18.93 9.73 -22.03
N LYS A 349 18.31 10.68 -22.73
CA LYS A 349 18.95 11.40 -23.85
C LYS A 349 20.25 12.09 -23.46
N LEU A 350 20.32 12.62 -22.23
CA LEU A 350 21.55 13.17 -21.69
C LEU A 350 22.57 12.09 -21.33
N ALA A 351 22.11 10.99 -20.72
CA ALA A 351 22.97 9.84 -20.40
C ALA A 351 23.60 9.20 -21.65
N GLU A 352 22.83 9.00 -22.71
CA GLU A 352 23.28 8.41 -23.98
C GLU A 352 24.42 9.20 -24.62
N LYS A 353 24.37 10.54 -24.56
CA LYS A 353 25.46 11.41 -25.01
C LYS A 353 26.74 11.24 -24.20
N ASP A 354 26.60 10.91 -22.92
CA ASP A 354 27.71 10.75 -21.97
C ASP A 354 28.26 9.30 -21.94
N THR A 355 27.53 8.30 -22.43
CA THR A 355 27.89 6.86 -22.33
C THR A 355 29.28 6.52 -22.85
N PHE A 356 29.73 7.18 -23.91
CA PHE A 356 31.06 6.92 -24.47
C PHE A 356 32.19 7.62 -23.72
N LYS A 357 31.95 8.81 -23.16
CA LYS A 357 33.00 9.71 -22.65
C LYS A 357 33.03 9.84 -21.13
N PHE A 358 31.89 9.76 -20.46
CA PHE A 358 31.74 10.06 -19.04
C PHE A 358 30.85 9.02 -18.32
N PRO A 359 31.30 7.75 -18.20
CA PRO A 359 30.48 6.68 -17.63
C PRO A 359 30.06 6.93 -16.16
N LYS A 360 30.87 7.64 -15.36
CA LYS A 360 30.47 8.05 -14.00
C LYS A 360 29.25 8.98 -13.98
N ARG A 361 29.13 9.88 -14.96
CA ARG A 361 27.99 10.82 -15.08
C ARG A 361 26.71 10.10 -15.49
N VAL A 362 26.83 9.06 -16.32
CA VAL A 362 25.70 8.19 -16.67
C VAL A 362 25.16 7.51 -15.43
N VAL A 363 26.02 6.87 -14.64
CA VAL A 363 25.62 6.20 -13.40
C VAL A 363 24.99 7.20 -12.43
N SER A 364 25.62 8.35 -12.16
CA SER A 364 25.08 9.32 -11.21
C SER A 364 23.71 9.87 -11.64
N ARG A 365 23.46 10.01 -12.95
CA ARG A 365 22.20 10.53 -13.49
C ARG A 365 21.08 9.49 -13.44
N LEU A 366 21.38 8.24 -13.76
CA LEU A 366 20.36 7.19 -13.93
C LEU A 366 20.13 6.36 -12.67
N LYS A 367 21.10 6.30 -11.74
CA LYS A 367 21.06 5.41 -10.59
C LYS A 367 19.79 5.56 -9.75
N VAL A 368 19.40 6.79 -9.41
CA VAL A 368 18.21 7.02 -8.57
C VAL A 368 16.94 6.51 -9.26
N TYR A 369 16.74 6.84 -10.54
CA TYR A 369 15.58 6.37 -11.30
C TYR A 369 15.57 4.85 -11.48
N TYR A 370 16.75 4.26 -11.64
CA TYR A 370 16.92 2.81 -11.74
C TYR A 370 16.58 2.10 -10.44
N ASP A 371 17.14 2.56 -9.31
CA ASP A 371 16.86 2.00 -7.98
C ASP A 371 15.36 2.14 -7.64
N GLN A 372 14.72 3.22 -8.09
CA GLN A 372 13.28 3.46 -7.95
C GLN A 372 12.40 2.68 -8.93
N ARG A 373 12.98 1.96 -9.90
CA ARG A 373 12.24 1.32 -11.01
C ARG A 373 11.24 2.28 -11.68
N ALA A 374 11.66 3.53 -11.89
CA ALA A 374 10.77 4.66 -12.18
C ALA A 374 9.89 4.47 -13.43
N TRP A 375 10.32 3.63 -14.39
CA TRP A 375 9.54 3.29 -15.58
C TRP A 375 8.23 2.56 -15.26
N LEU A 376 8.10 1.90 -14.10
CA LEU A 376 6.85 1.24 -13.71
C LEU A 376 5.68 2.22 -13.53
N GLN A 377 5.94 3.53 -13.42
CA GLN A 377 4.89 4.55 -13.39
C GLN A 377 4.39 4.98 -14.79
N ILE A 378 5.04 4.50 -15.86
CA ILE A 378 4.62 4.73 -17.26
C ILE A 378 3.51 3.74 -17.58
N GLU A 379 2.33 4.25 -17.97
CA GLU A 379 1.14 3.43 -18.26
C GLU A 379 1.24 2.68 -19.58
N ASN A 380 1.77 3.33 -20.62
CA ASN A 380 1.92 2.71 -21.93
C ASN A 380 3.03 1.63 -21.90
N PRO A 381 2.72 0.34 -22.19
CA PRO A 381 3.69 -0.75 -22.11
C PRO A 381 4.87 -0.62 -23.10
N GLU A 382 4.64 -0.08 -24.29
CA GLU A 382 5.68 0.10 -25.31
C GLU A 382 6.66 1.20 -24.91
N GLN A 383 6.14 2.33 -24.41
CA GLN A 383 6.95 3.42 -23.86
C GLN A 383 7.75 2.95 -22.64
N ARG A 384 7.12 2.18 -21.74
CA ARG A 384 7.78 1.57 -20.59
C ARG A 384 8.94 0.68 -21.02
N GLU A 385 8.72 -0.20 -22.01
CA GLU A 385 9.78 -1.10 -22.48
C GLU A 385 10.92 -0.37 -23.18
N SER A 386 10.59 0.66 -23.97
CA SER A 386 11.59 1.52 -24.62
C SER A 386 12.48 2.21 -23.59
N ILE A 387 11.89 2.85 -22.57
CA ILE A 387 12.62 3.51 -21.50
C ILE A 387 13.49 2.49 -20.74
N ARG A 388 12.92 1.35 -20.36
CA ARG A 388 13.63 0.31 -19.61
C ARG A 388 14.83 -0.25 -20.36
N SER A 389 14.67 -0.55 -21.65
CA SER A 389 15.76 -1.08 -22.49
C SER A 389 16.90 -0.06 -22.65
N ARG A 390 16.58 1.24 -22.69
CA ARG A 390 17.58 2.31 -22.71
C ARG A 390 18.31 2.46 -21.38
N PHE A 391 17.61 2.28 -20.26
CA PHE A 391 18.24 2.18 -18.93
C PHE A 391 19.26 1.05 -18.88
N GLU A 392 18.86 -0.16 -19.30
CA GLU A 392 19.73 -1.34 -19.36
C GLU A 392 20.99 -1.05 -20.17
N SER A 393 20.83 -0.60 -21.42
CA SER A 393 21.96 -0.32 -22.32
C SER A 393 22.93 0.71 -21.75
N CYS A 394 22.41 1.83 -21.23
CA CYS A 394 23.25 2.89 -20.65
C CYS A 394 24.00 2.42 -19.41
N LEU A 395 23.32 1.75 -18.47
CA LEU A 395 23.92 1.33 -17.20
C LEU A 395 24.90 0.18 -17.38
N VAL A 396 24.56 -0.83 -18.19
CA VAL A 396 25.47 -1.94 -18.51
C VAL A 396 26.74 -1.41 -19.16
N SER A 397 26.62 -0.55 -20.18
CA SER A 397 27.77 0.05 -20.85
C SER A 397 28.62 0.90 -19.90
N ALA A 398 27.99 1.73 -19.06
CA ALA A 398 28.69 2.59 -18.12
C ALA A 398 29.41 1.78 -17.03
N TYR A 399 28.78 0.77 -16.43
CA TYR A 399 29.41 -0.09 -15.43
C TYR A 399 30.55 -0.92 -16.02
N SER A 400 30.39 -1.47 -17.22
CA SER A 400 31.46 -2.21 -17.89
C SER A 400 32.69 -1.32 -18.16
N LYS A 401 32.49 -0.09 -18.61
CA LYS A 401 33.58 0.89 -18.81
C LYS A 401 34.24 1.34 -17.49
N LEU A 402 33.54 1.23 -16.37
CA LEU A 402 34.08 1.48 -15.03
C LEU A 402 34.73 0.23 -14.40
N ASN A 403 34.86 -0.86 -15.16
CA ASN A 403 35.33 -2.16 -14.69
C ASN A 403 34.49 -2.73 -13.51
N GLN A 404 33.20 -2.38 -13.46
CA GLN A 404 32.23 -2.87 -12.47
C GLN A 404 31.37 -3.97 -13.09
N ILE A 405 32.02 -5.04 -13.58
CA ILE A 405 31.39 -6.10 -14.38
C ILE A 405 30.23 -6.76 -13.64
N GLU A 406 30.37 -7.03 -12.33
CA GLU A 406 29.29 -7.62 -11.53
C GLU A 406 28.04 -6.75 -11.48
N LYS A 407 28.18 -5.42 -11.42
CA LYS A 407 27.03 -4.52 -11.44
C LYS A 407 26.38 -4.46 -12.81
N ALA A 408 27.17 -4.52 -13.88
CA ALA A 408 26.64 -4.59 -15.24
C ALA A 408 25.80 -5.87 -15.41
N ARG A 409 26.33 -7.02 -14.97
CA ARG A 409 25.61 -8.30 -14.97
C ARG A 409 24.35 -8.26 -14.12
N GLN A 410 24.44 -7.72 -12.91
CA GLN A 410 23.28 -7.54 -12.03
C GLN A 410 22.17 -6.73 -12.70
N VAL A 411 22.48 -5.60 -13.34
CA VAL A 411 21.50 -4.78 -14.05
C VAL A 411 20.79 -5.58 -15.14
N GLN A 412 21.56 -6.32 -15.94
CA GLN A 412 21.04 -7.15 -17.02
C GLN A 412 20.12 -8.25 -16.49
N GLU A 413 20.57 -9.01 -15.48
CA GLU A 413 19.81 -10.09 -14.87
C GLU A 413 18.50 -9.60 -14.23
N GLU A 414 18.54 -8.51 -13.47
CA GLU A 414 17.35 -7.95 -12.82
C GLU A 414 16.30 -7.49 -13.84
N LEU A 415 16.71 -6.78 -14.90
CA LEU A 415 15.79 -6.29 -15.92
C LEU A 415 15.25 -7.42 -16.81
N GLN A 416 16.05 -8.47 -17.04
CA GLN A 416 15.57 -9.68 -17.72
C GLN A 416 14.53 -10.41 -16.88
N LEU A 417 14.79 -10.65 -15.60
CA LEU A 417 13.82 -11.28 -14.69
C LEU A 417 12.52 -10.48 -14.61
N GLU A 418 12.61 -9.15 -14.58
CA GLU A 418 11.44 -8.29 -14.65
C GLU A 418 10.67 -8.46 -15.98
N ARG A 419 11.37 -8.56 -17.13
CA ARG A 419 10.72 -8.85 -18.45
C ARG A 419 9.90 -10.12 -18.38
N GLU A 420 10.49 -11.19 -17.86
CA GLU A 420 9.87 -12.49 -17.77
C GLU A 420 8.66 -12.48 -16.81
N LEU A 421 8.78 -11.80 -15.68
CA LEU A 421 7.69 -11.64 -14.70
C LEU A 421 6.45 -10.97 -15.31
N PHE A 422 6.62 -9.83 -15.99
CA PHE A 422 5.48 -9.09 -16.56
C PHE A 422 4.90 -9.78 -17.80
N LYS A 423 5.74 -10.44 -18.62
CA LYS A 423 5.23 -11.30 -19.71
C LYS A 423 4.34 -12.42 -19.18
N PHE A 424 4.75 -13.06 -18.08
CA PHE A 424 3.96 -14.09 -17.43
C PHE A 424 2.65 -13.52 -16.86
N GLY A 425 2.70 -12.37 -16.18
CA GLY A 425 1.52 -11.70 -15.62
C GLY A 425 0.46 -11.33 -16.66
N ILE A 426 0.87 -10.93 -17.87
CA ILE A 426 -0.06 -10.63 -18.99
C ILE A 426 -0.75 -11.91 -19.48
N ASN A 427 -0.02 -13.02 -19.60
CA ASN A 427 -0.57 -14.29 -20.09
C ASN A 427 -1.58 -14.93 -19.13
N GLN A 428 -1.57 -14.56 -17.85
CA GLN A 428 -2.54 -15.02 -16.85
C GLN A 428 -3.84 -14.19 -16.83
N ARG A 429 -3.91 -13.07 -17.57
CA ARG A 429 -5.11 -12.22 -17.68
C ARG A 429 -5.92 -12.42 -18.95
N LYS A 430 -5.33 -13.11 -19.93
CA LYS A 430 -6.04 -13.63 -21.10
C LYS A 430 -6.60 -15.01 -20.75
#